data_AF-A0A949UBE8-F1
#
_entry.id   AF-A0A949UBE8-F1
#
_cell.length_a   1.000
_cell.length_b   1.000
_cell.length_c   1.000
_cell.angle_alpha   90.00
_cell.angle_beta   90.00
_cell.angle_gamma   90.00
#
_symmetry.space_group_name_H-M   'P 1'
#
loop_
_entity.id
_entity.type
_entity.pdbx_description
1 polymer ?
#
loop_
_entity_poly.entity_id
_entity_poly.type
_entity_poly.pdbx_seq_one_letter_code
_entity_poly.pdbx_strand_id
1 'polypeptide(L)'
;RCAIVANDIPSFRELWGDAAIYFRANDAESLADVIRQLHDRRDLCRGYAARAFPRARACFTAKRMIDEYIRLYQRTVEAELAAA
;
A
#
# COMPACT_ATOMS: atom_id res chain seq x y z
N ARG A 1 -9.98 -8.37 -8.68
CA ARG A 1 -9.41 -7.84 -7.42
C ARG A 1 -8.48 -8.92 -6.89
N CYS A 2 -7.27 -8.57 -6.49
CA CYS A 2 -6.24 -9.54 -6.08
C CYS A 2 -5.77 -9.24 -4.66
N ALA A 3 -5.40 -10.28 -3.92
CA ALA A 3 -4.66 -10.13 -2.68
C ALA A 3 -3.25 -9.61 -2.99
N ILE A 4 -2.66 -8.89 -2.03
CA ILE A 4 -1.28 -8.41 -2.12
C ILE A 4 -0.44 -9.22 -1.15
N VAL A 5 0.58 -9.89 -1.69
CA VAL A 5 1.64 -10.54 -0.91
C VAL A 5 2.83 -9.58 -0.91
N ALA A 6 3.20 -9.07 0.27
CA ALA A 6 4.21 -8.03 0.42
C ALA A 6 5.40 -8.52 1.26
N ASN A 7 6.59 -8.03 0.92
CA ASN A 7 7.79 -8.22 1.73
C ASN A 7 7.59 -7.54 3.10
N ASP A 8 7.97 -8.20 4.19
CA ASP A 8 7.80 -7.60 5.53
C ASP A 8 8.86 -6.52 5.82
N ILE A 9 8.66 -5.35 5.23
CA ILE A 9 9.49 -4.16 5.40
C ILE A 9 8.65 -2.97 5.89
N PRO A 10 9.26 -1.99 6.60
CA PRO A 10 8.52 -0.85 7.17
C PRO A 10 7.66 -0.10 6.15
N SER A 11 8.19 0.19 4.96
CA SER A 11 7.46 0.93 3.92
C SER A 11 6.21 0.19 3.42
N PHE A 12 6.22 -1.14 3.36
CA PHE A 12 5.04 -1.91 2.96
C PHE A 12 4.04 -2.07 4.11
N ARG A 13 4.51 -2.07 5.37
CA ARG A 13 3.64 -1.97 6.55
C ARG A 13 2.93 -0.63 6.61
N GLU A 14 3.61 0.47 6.31
CA GLU A 14 3.02 1.80 6.21
C GLU A 14 1.98 1.87 5.08
N LEU A 15 2.35 1.41 3.88
CA LEU A 15 1.50 1.50 2.70
C LEU A 15 0.27 0.61 2.80
N TRP A 16 0.40 -0.64 3.23
CA TRP A 16 -0.69 -1.61 3.16
C TRP A 16 -1.30 -1.96 4.51
N GLY A 17 -0.58 -1.77 5.61
CA GLY A 17 -1.06 -2.02 6.96
C GLY A 17 -1.62 -3.44 7.10
N ASP A 18 -2.92 -3.52 7.32
CA ASP A 18 -3.64 -4.77 7.49
C ASP A 18 -4.19 -5.32 6.15
N ALA A 19 -4.15 -4.55 5.07
CA ALA A 19 -4.73 -4.88 3.77
C ALA A 19 -3.84 -5.77 2.87
N ALA A 20 -2.64 -6.14 3.32
CA ALA A 20 -1.76 -7.09 2.65
C ALA A 20 -1.42 -8.26 3.59
N ILE A 21 -1.00 -9.37 2.98
CA ILE A 21 -0.37 -10.48 3.70
C ILE A 21 1.15 -10.36 3.54
N TYR A 22 1.90 -10.60 4.61
CA TYR A 22 3.34 -10.40 4.64
C TYR A 22 4.07 -11.73 4.74
N PHE A 23 5.16 -11.87 4.00
CA PHE A 23 6.13 -12.95 4.17
C PHE A 23 7.40 -12.40 4.83
N ARG A 24 8.17 -13.26 5.50
CA ARG A 24 9.40 -12.85 6.19
C ARG A 24 10.34 -12.12 5.24
N ALA A 25 11.00 -11.07 5.75
CA ALA A 25 11.76 -10.16 4.92
C ALA A 25 12.82 -10.88 4.07
N ASN A 26 12.69 -10.80 2.75
CA ASN A 26 13.60 -11.42 1.77
C ASN A 26 13.77 -12.96 1.91
N ASP A 27 12.75 -13.64 2.44
CA ASP A 27 12.78 -15.09 2.66
C ASP A 27 11.90 -15.83 1.64
N ALA A 28 12.53 -16.59 0.74
CA ALA A 28 11.84 -17.27 -0.35
C ALA A 28 10.91 -18.39 0.14
N GLU A 29 11.29 -19.09 1.21
CA GLU A 29 10.49 -20.18 1.79
C GLU A 29 9.18 -19.64 2.38
N SER A 30 9.25 -18.57 3.19
CA SER A 30 8.06 -17.91 3.73
C SER A 30 7.18 -17.32 2.62
N LEU A 31 7.75 -16.80 1.54
CA LEU A 31 6.96 -16.35 0.38
C LEU A 31 6.18 -17.52 -0.24
N ALA A 32 6.86 -18.66 -0.46
CA ALA A 32 6.23 -19.83 -1.03
C ALA A 32 5.12 -20.38 -0.13
N ASP A 33 5.31 -20.37 1.20
CA ASP A 33 4.29 -20.76 2.17
C ASP A 33 3.05 -19.87 2.10
N VAL A 34 3.23 -18.54 2.04
CA VAL A 34 2.12 -17.59 1.90
C VAL A 34 1.36 -17.81 0.59
N ILE A 35 2.06 -18.06 -0.52
CA ILE A 35 1.42 -18.34 -1.82
C ILE A 35 0.59 -19.64 -1.75
N ARG A 36 1.15 -20.71 -1.18
CA ARG A 36 0.43 -21.98 -0.97
C ARG A 36 -0.81 -21.77 -0.10
N GLN A 37 -0.67 -21.05 1.01
CA GLN A 37 -1.78 -20.73 1.89
C GLN A 37 -2.92 -19.99 1.16
N LEU A 38 -2.61 -19.01 0.31
CA LEU A 38 -3.62 -18.29 -0.48
C LEU A 38 -4.25 -19.15 -1.58
N HIS A 39 -3.50 -20.10 -2.14
CA HIS A 39 -3.99 -21.05 -3.11
C HIS A 39 -5.04 -21.99 -2.48
N ASP A 40 -4.69 -22.57 -1.33
CA ASP A 40 -5.53 -23.52 -0.60
C ASP A 40 -6.75 -22.83 0.03
N ARG A 41 -6.59 -21.57 0.49
CA ARG A 41 -7.63 -20.79 1.16
C ARG A 41 -8.14 -19.64 0.30
N ARG A 42 -9.06 -19.99 -0.61
CA ARG A 42 -9.67 -19.01 -1.54
C ARG A 42 -10.48 -17.93 -0.83
N ASP A 43 -11.05 -18.22 0.33
CA ASP A 43 -11.72 -17.27 1.24
C ASP A 43 -10.74 -16.19 1.71
N LEU A 44 -9.56 -16.59 2.18
CA LEU A 44 -8.51 -15.71 2.66
C LEU A 44 -8.01 -14.79 1.54
N CYS A 45 -7.77 -15.36 0.35
CA CYS A 45 -7.37 -14.61 -0.83
C CYS A 45 -8.42 -13.54 -1.22
N ARG A 46 -9.72 -13.90 -1.21
CA ARG A 46 -10.81 -12.94 -1.46
C ARG A 46 -10.89 -11.87 -0.37
N GLY A 47 -10.68 -12.23 0.89
CA GLY A 47 -10.67 -11.31 2.02
C GLY A 47 -9.58 -10.24 1.87
N TYR A 48 -8.34 -10.63 1.58
CA TYR A 48 -7.27 -9.67 1.33
C TYR A 48 -7.51 -8.84 0.06
N ALA A 49 -8.03 -9.44 -1.01
CA ALA A 49 -8.41 -8.69 -2.21
C ALA A 49 -9.49 -7.63 -1.94
N ALA A 50 -10.44 -7.94 -1.05
CA ALA A 50 -11.50 -7.02 -0.63
C ALA A 50 -11.00 -5.88 0.26
N ARG A 51 -9.85 -6.03 0.92
CA ARG A 51 -9.21 -4.98 1.74
C ARG A 51 -8.25 -4.12 0.93
N ALA A 52 -7.42 -4.74 0.09
CA ALA A 52 -6.43 -4.06 -0.73
C ALA A 52 -7.08 -3.09 -1.72
N PHE A 53 -8.16 -3.50 -2.39
CA PHE A 53 -8.76 -2.71 -3.45
C PHE A 53 -9.38 -1.37 -2.97
N PRO A 54 -10.23 -1.33 -1.93
CA PRO A 54 -10.73 -0.06 -1.39
C PRO A 54 -9.62 0.86 -0.88
N ARG A 55 -8.61 0.30 -0.19
CA ARG A 55 -7.46 1.08 0.30
C ARG A 55 -6.70 1.73 -0.85
N ALA A 56 -6.40 0.99 -1.90
CA ALA A 56 -5.72 1.53 -3.07
C ALA A 56 -6.52 2.68 -3.72
N ARG A 57 -7.84 2.52 -3.83
CA ARG A 57 -8.73 3.57 -4.37
C ARG A 57 -8.85 4.80 -3.47
N ALA A 58 -8.69 4.65 -2.16
CA ALA A 58 -8.79 5.76 -1.21
C ALA A 58 -7.47 6.53 -1.06
N CYS A 59 -6.34 5.83 -1.12
CA CYS A 59 -5.03 6.39 -0.77
C CYS A 59 -4.10 6.63 -1.96
N PHE A 60 -4.15 5.79 -3.00
CA PHE A 60 -3.10 5.73 -4.02
C PHE A 60 -3.63 6.04 -5.43
N THR A 61 -4.45 7.09 -5.55
CA THR A 61 -4.95 7.55 -6.86
C THR A 61 -4.08 8.67 -7.39
N ALA A 62 -3.87 8.70 -8.71
CA ALA A 62 -3.13 9.77 -9.37
C ALA A 62 -3.73 11.15 -9.05
N LYS A 63 -5.07 11.27 -9.04
CA LYS A 63 -5.75 12.52 -8.67
C LYS A 63 -5.34 12.99 -7.28
N ARG A 64 -5.43 12.13 -6.27
CA ARG A 64 -5.08 12.48 -4.88
C ARG A 64 -3.61 12.90 -4.79
N MET A 65 -2.71 12.15 -5.43
CA MET A 65 -1.29 12.49 -5.46
C MET A 65 -1.07 13.86 -6.08
N ILE A 66 -1.62 14.13 -7.26
CA ILE A 66 -1.50 15.43 -7.95
C ILE A 66 -2.04 16.56 -7.08
N ASP A 67 -3.23 16.39 -6.49
CA ASP A 67 -3.84 17.40 -5.62
C ASP A 67 -2.95 17.69 -4.38
N GLU A 68 -2.33 16.66 -3.79
CA GLU A 68 -1.40 16.81 -2.65
C GLU A 68 -0.09 17.52 -3.04
N TYR A 69 0.47 17.19 -4.21
CA TYR A 69 1.67 17.87 -4.74
C TYR A 69 1.41 19.35 -5.05
N ILE A 70 0.29 19.68 -5.71
CA ILE A 70 -0.07 21.07 -6.01
C ILE A 70 -0.20 21.88 -4.71
N ARG A 71 -0.90 21.33 -3.70
CA ARG A 71 -1.03 21.98 -2.38
C ARG A 71 0.32 22.16 -1.68
N LEU A 72 1.24 21.22 -1.83
CA LEU A 72 2.58 21.37 -1.29
C LEU A 72 3.30 22.54 -1.96
N TYR A 73 3.30 22.60 -3.30
CA TYR A 73 3.96 23.66 -4.05
C TYR A 73 3.38 25.05 -3.74
N GLN A 74 2.06 25.16 -3.64
CA GLN A 74 1.39 26.41 -3.25
C GLN A 74 1.86 26.89 -1.87
N ARG A 75 1.87 26.00 -0.86
CA ARG A 75 2.32 26.34 0.49
C ARG A 75 3.79 26.75 0.54
N THR A 76 4.65 26.09 -0.23
CA THR A 76 6.07 26.46 -0.29
C THR A 76 6.24 27.85 -0.91
N VAL A 77 5.55 28.14 -2.02
CA VAL A 77 5.61 29.47 -2.67
C VAL A 77 5.08 30.56 -1.74
N GLU A 78 3.97 30.32 -1.04
CA GLU A 78 3.42 31.26 -0.07
C GLU A 78 4.38 31.52 1.11
N ALA A 79 5.04 30.48 1.63
CA ALA A 79 6.01 30.61 2.70
C ALA A 79 7.25 31.42 2.28
N GLU A 80 7.75 31.21 1.07
CA GLU A 80 8.87 31.99 0.50
C GLU A 80 8.49 33.47 0.34
N LEU A 81 7.31 33.76 -0.21
CA LEU A 81 6.83 35.14 -0.37
C LEU A 81 6.61 35.86 0.97
N ALA A 82 6.21 35.14 2.02
CA ALA A 82 6.03 35.70 3.36
C ALA A 82 7.37 35.94 4.09
N ALA A 83 8.45 35.30 3.65
CA ALA A 83 9.79 35.44 4.22
C ALA A 83 10.64 36.52 3.52
N ALA A 84 10.20 37.01 2.35
CA ALA A 84 10.84 38.06 1.55
C ALA A 84 10.30 39.46 1.90
#